data_AF-A0A1A0HCM4-F1
#
_entry.id   AF-A0A1A0HCM4-F1
#
_cell.length_a   1.000
_cell.length_b   1.000
_cell.length_c   1.000
_cell.angle_alpha   90.00
_cell.angle_beta   90.00
_cell.angle_gamma   90.00
#
_symmetry.space_group_name_H-M   'P 1'
#
loop_
_entity.id
_entity.type
_entity.pdbx_description
1 polymer ?
#
loop_
_entity_poly.entity_id
_entity_poly.type
_entity_poly.pdbx_seq_one_letter_code
_entity_poly.pdbx_strand_id
1 'polypeptide(L)'
;MGKPKYILLVRHGESEGNCNKLVNRYTPNHKICLTEQGHSQASQAGSVLKEFLTQLEEERDGGANPRSVMFYTSPYLRARQTCENIIKGIKDVPGVDYRVREETRMREQDFGNFQSTPEETEQIWEQRAHYGHFFFRIPHGESAADVYDRIASFNESLYRQFQNDSFPNVLVLVTHGIWARVFLMKWFRWSYEEFESLRNIPHCQFLVMKQVANKAYKLKTPLRKWDDLPDSDVDDEVAKEFTQEVTFNTKGNMNNPEDLDIASILRAQRDAIKENRKKDQELKNIYRQSMCKYLDCHKIVGDNSVFNSRENVPLYLKSSDEKSLIEL
;
A
#
# COMPACT_ATOMS: atom_id res chain seq x y z
N MET A 1 15.93 20.07 12.93
CA MET A 1 14.59 19.60 12.49
C MET A 1 14.78 18.62 11.32
N GLY A 2 13.76 17.97 10.76
CA GLY A 2 13.97 16.97 9.71
C GLY A 2 13.28 15.64 10.02
N LYS A 3 12.38 15.26 9.10
CA LYS A 3 11.26 14.30 9.15
C LYS A 3 9.90 14.98 9.40
N PRO A 4 8.89 14.73 8.54
CA PRO A 4 7.55 15.26 8.74
C PRO A 4 6.89 14.67 10.00
N LYS A 5 6.01 15.44 10.67
CA LYS A 5 5.19 14.92 11.78
C LYS A 5 4.11 13.97 11.28
N TYR A 6 3.65 14.17 10.05
CA TYR A 6 2.60 13.36 9.41
C TYR A 6 3.00 12.93 8.00
N ILE A 7 2.82 11.65 7.70
CA ILE A 7 2.85 11.11 6.33
C ILE A 7 1.45 10.59 6.02
N LEU A 8 0.80 11.13 5.01
CA LEU A 8 -0.55 10.81 4.59
C LEU A 8 -0.46 10.10 3.23
N LEU A 9 -0.94 8.87 3.12
CA LEU A 9 -1.06 8.19 1.84
C LEU A 9 -2.50 8.29 1.36
N VAL A 10 -2.70 8.47 0.06
CA VAL A 10 -4.03 8.50 -0.54
C VAL A 10 -4.00 7.80 -1.90
N ARG A 11 -4.89 6.80 -2.06
CA ARG A 11 -5.17 6.18 -3.36
C ARG A 11 -5.96 7.17 -4.20
N HIS A 12 -5.66 7.24 -5.50
CA HIS A 12 -6.42 8.02 -6.45
C HIS A 12 -7.95 7.75 -6.38
N GLY A 13 -8.74 8.74 -6.79
CA GLY A 13 -10.19 8.61 -6.94
C GLY A 13 -10.57 7.55 -7.97
N GLU A 14 -11.85 7.21 -8.05
CA GLU A 14 -12.35 6.31 -9.09
C GLU A 14 -11.93 6.78 -10.50
N SER A 15 -11.45 5.84 -11.32
CA SER A 15 -10.98 6.11 -12.67
C SER A 15 -11.79 5.36 -13.72
N GLU A 16 -11.73 5.78 -14.97
CA GLU A 16 -12.41 5.07 -16.07
C GLU A 16 -11.99 3.59 -16.11
N GLY A 17 -10.73 3.30 -15.80
CA GLY A 17 -10.19 1.94 -15.72
C GLY A 17 -10.57 1.17 -14.44
N ASN A 18 -11.26 1.78 -13.47
CA ASN A 18 -11.96 1.07 -12.39
C ASN A 18 -13.39 0.72 -12.79
N CYS A 19 -14.04 1.56 -13.60
CA CYS A 19 -15.41 1.32 -14.08
C CYS A 19 -15.47 0.40 -15.31
N ASN A 20 -14.43 0.42 -16.15
CA ASN A 20 -14.35 -0.38 -17.36
C ASN A 20 -12.90 -0.74 -17.70
N LYS A 21 -12.52 -2.00 -17.50
CA LYS A 21 -11.17 -2.48 -17.82
C LYS A 21 -10.84 -2.48 -19.30
N LEU A 22 -11.82 -2.51 -20.21
CA LEU A 22 -11.56 -2.43 -21.67
C LEU A 22 -10.80 -1.18 -22.06
N VAL A 23 -10.88 -0.11 -21.26
CA VAL A 23 -10.09 1.11 -21.46
C VAL A 23 -8.59 0.79 -21.53
N ASN A 24 -8.10 -0.21 -20.80
CA ASN A 24 -6.70 -0.64 -20.83
C ASN A 24 -6.28 -1.34 -22.13
N ARG A 25 -7.21 -1.62 -23.06
CA ARG A 25 -6.89 -2.17 -24.39
C ARG A 25 -6.47 -1.10 -25.39
N TYR A 26 -6.97 0.12 -25.23
CA TYR A 26 -6.76 1.21 -26.20
C TYR A 26 -6.18 2.48 -25.56
N THR A 27 -6.31 2.65 -24.25
CA THR A 27 -5.72 3.75 -23.50
C THR A 27 -4.57 3.22 -22.65
N PRO A 28 -3.34 3.73 -22.84
CA PRO A 28 -2.22 3.39 -21.97
C PRO A 28 -2.55 3.69 -20.50
N ASN A 29 -2.22 2.76 -19.58
CA ASN A 29 -2.59 2.85 -18.15
C ASN A 29 -2.26 4.21 -17.51
N HIS A 30 -1.11 4.80 -17.86
CA HIS A 30 -0.69 6.10 -17.33
C HIS A 30 -1.56 7.29 -17.77
N LYS A 31 -2.38 7.13 -18.82
CA LYS A 31 -3.27 8.16 -19.38
C LYS A 31 -4.72 8.03 -18.90
N ILE A 32 -5.08 6.96 -18.19
CA ILE A 32 -6.44 6.78 -17.69
C ILE A 32 -6.77 7.89 -16.68
N CYS A 33 -7.87 8.60 -16.91
CA CYS A 33 -8.34 9.71 -16.09
C CYS A 33 -9.34 9.26 -15.01
N LEU A 34 -9.60 10.17 -14.08
CA LEU A 34 -10.69 10.05 -13.11
C LEU A 34 -12.06 10.15 -13.77
N THR A 35 -13.05 9.47 -13.17
CA THR A 35 -14.47 9.74 -13.44
C THR A 35 -14.91 11.03 -12.74
N GLU A 36 -16.12 11.52 -13.04
CA GLU A 36 -16.73 12.62 -12.29
C GLU A 36 -16.84 12.28 -10.79
N GLN A 37 -17.18 11.03 -10.47
CA GLN A 37 -17.20 10.52 -9.10
C GLN A 37 -15.80 10.54 -8.48
N GLY A 38 -14.76 10.13 -9.21
CA GLY A 38 -13.37 10.23 -8.76
C GLY A 38 -12.93 11.65 -8.46
N HIS A 39 -13.35 12.63 -9.28
CA HIS A 39 -13.14 14.04 -9.02
C HIS A 39 -13.86 14.54 -7.76
N SER A 40 -15.11 14.10 -7.54
CA SER A 40 -15.89 14.41 -6.34
C SER A 40 -15.22 13.83 -5.08
N GLN A 41 -14.81 12.56 -5.12
CA GLN A 41 -14.06 11.89 -4.04
C GLN A 41 -12.76 12.64 -3.70
N ALA A 42 -11.98 13.04 -4.71
CA ALA A 42 -10.73 13.78 -4.48
C ALA A 42 -10.98 15.18 -3.90
N SER A 43 -12.06 15.85 -4.32
CA SER A 43 -12.47 17.14 -3.76
C SER A 43 -12.87 17.02 -2.29
N GLN A 44 -13.61 15.97 -1.93
CA GLN A 44 -13.95 15.66 -0.53
C GLN A 44 -12.71 15.38 0.31
N ALA A 45 -11.73 14.63 -0.21
CA ALA A 45 -10.44 14.46 0.46
C ALA A 45 -9.69 15.79 0.64
N GLY A 46 -9.81 16.73 -0.31
CA GLY A 46 -9.33 18.10 -0.16
C GLY A 46 -9.95 18.82 1.04
N SER A 47 -11.27 18.71 1.22
CA SER A 47 -11.98 19.28 2.38
C SER A 47 -11.51 18.66 3.70
N VAL A 48 -11.33 17.34 3.75
CA VAL A 48 -10.81 16.63 4.94
C VAL A 48 -9.40 17.10 5.28
N LEU A 49 -8.52 17.26 4.28
CA LEU A 49 -7.17 17.76 4.51
C LEU A 49 -7.17 19.21 5.00
N LYS A 50 -8.07 20.05 4.46
CA LYS A 50 -8.27 21.42 4.94
C LYS A 50 -8.63 21.45 6.43
N GLU A 51 -9.63 20.68 6.84
CA GLU A 51 -10.03 20.59 8.25
C GLU A 51 -8.88 20.14 9.15
N PHE A 52 -8.13 19.12 8.72
CA PHE A 52 -6.94 18.65 9.43
C PHE A 52 -5.88 19.75 9.58
N LEU A 53 -5.56 20.47 8.51
CA LEU A 53 -4.54 21.54 8.54
C LEU A 53 -4.97 22.73 9.39
N THR A 54 -6.25 23.09 9.37
CA THR A 54 -6.81 24.18 10.20
C THR A 54 -6.73 23.85 11.70
N GLN A 55 -6.82 22.57 12.07
CA GLN A 55 -6.67 22.12 13.47
C GLN A 55 -5.20 22.10 13.95
N LEU A 56 -4.23 22.22 13.04
CA LEU A 56 -2.83 22.34 13.45
C LEU A 56 -2.56 23.74 14.00
N GLU A 57 -1.74 23.78 15.06
CA GLU A 57 -1.27 24.99 15.73
C GLU A 57 -0.71 26.00 14.71
N GLU A 58 -0.97 27.28 14.96
CA GLU A 58 -0.43 28.37 14.14
C GLU A 58 1.00 28.72 14.54
N GLU A 59 1.35 28.46 15.80
CA GLU A 59 2.66 28.76 16.36
C GLU A 59 3.72 27.81 15.79
N ARG A 60 4.84 28.41 15.39
CA ARG A 60 5.97 27.69 14.83
C ARG A 60 6.75 27.00 15.94
N ASP A 61 6.56 25.70 16.11
CA ASP A 61 7.48 24.88 16.89
C ASP A 61 8.86 24.88 16.19
N GLY A 62 9.89 25.38 16.86
CA GLY A 62 11.27 25.40 16.34
C GLY A 62 11.46 26.10 14.98
N GLY A 63 10.58 27.03 14.59
CA GLY A 63 10.69 27.85 13.37
C GLY A 63 10.04 27.28 12.10
N ALA A 64 9.62 26.01 12.08
CA ALA A 64 8.92 25.43 10.93
C ALA A 64 7.42 25.70 10.97
N ASN A 65 6.84 25.90 9.78
CA ASN A 65 5.39 26.07 9.63
C ASN A 65 4.68 24.71 9.84
N PRO A 66 3.83 24.54 10.88
CA PRO A 66 3.11 23.28 11.12
C PRO A 66 2.16 22.91 9.98
N ARG A 67 1.69 23.90 9.23
CA ARG A 67 0.78 23.77 8.09
C ARG A 67 1.52 23.65 6.75
N SER A 68 2.84 23.46 6.74
CA SER A 68 3.60 23.22 5.52
C SER A 68 3.39 21.79 4.99
N VAL A 69 3.13 21.67 3.68
CA VAL A 69 2.79 20.41 3.01
C VAL A 69 3.73 20.13 1.84
N MET A 70 4.28 18.92 1.78
CA MET A 70 4.95 18.38 0.60
C MET A 70 4.06 17.33 -0.04
N PHE A 71 3.63 17.54 -1.28
CA PHE A 71 2.97 16.53 -2.09
C PHE A 71 3.99 15.79 -2.93
N TYR A 72 3.88 14.47 -2.92
CA TYR A 72 4.46 13.57 -3.89
C TYR A 72 3.33 12.88 -4.63
N THR A 73 3.32 12.97 -5.96
CA THR A 73 2.31 12.31 -6.79
C THR A 73 2.95 11.36 -7.78
N SER A 74 2.26 10.24 -8.02
CA SER A 74 2.50 9.40 -9.20
C SER A 74 2.32 10.22 -10.50
N PRO A 75 3.08 9.92 -11.57
CA PRO A 75 2.93 10.57 -12.87
C PRO A 75 1.66 10.18 -13.64
N TYR A 76 0.97 9.12 -13.22
CA TYR A 76 -0.28 8.69 -13.88
C TYR A 76 -1.38 9.74 -13.73
N LEU A 77 -2.14 9.96 -14.81
CA LEU A 77 -3.11 11.05 -14.91
C LEU A 77 -4.13 11.06 -13.78
N ARG A 78 -4.75 9.92 -13.46
CA ARG A 78 -5.69 9.79 -12.32
C ARG A 78 -5.11 10.21 -10.97
N ALA A 79 -3.83 9.97 -10.72
CA ALA A 79 -3.15 10.39 -9.49
C ALA A 79 -2.88 11.90 -9.51
N ARG A 80 -2.42 12.45 -10.65
CA ARG A 80 -2.24 13.90 -10.84
C ARG A 80 -3.56 14.66 -10.63
N GLN A 81 -4.64 14.21 -11.28
CA GLN A 81 -5.97 14.78 -11.13
C GLN A 81 -6.47 14.68 -9.68
N THR A 82 -6.21 13.57 -8.98
CA THR A 82 -6.55 13.45 -7.55
C THR A 82 -5.79 14.48 -6.72
N CYS A 83 -4.47 14.60 -6.94
CA CYS A 83 -3.61 15.56 -6.27
C CYS A 83 -4.09 17.01 -6.48
N GLU A 84 -4.39 17.37 -7.72
CA GLU A 84 -4.91 18.70 -8.08
C GLU A 84 -6.22 19.03 -7.36
N ASN A 85 -7.17 18.09 -7.28
CA ASN A 85 -8.44 18.33 -6.59
C ASN A 85 -8.27 18.41 -5.06
N ILE A 86 -7.36 17.64 -4.47
CA ILE A 86 -7.00 17.77 -3.05
C ILE A 86 -6.38 19.16 -2.80
N ILE A 87 -5.44 19.60 -3.64
CA ILE A 87 -4.77 20.90 -3.53
C ILE A 87 -5.77 22.06 -3.63
N LYS A 88 -6.76 21.99 -4.53
CA LYS A 88 -7.83 22.99 -4.63
C LYS A 88 -8.56 23.20 -3.29
N GLY A 89 -8.68 22.15 -2.47
CA GLY A 89 -9.31 22.22 -1.15
C GLY A 89 -8.49 23.00 -0.11
N ILE A 90 -7.16 23.07 -0.25
CA ILE A 90 -6.27 23.64 0.77
C ILE A 90 -5.54 24.92 0.35
N LYS A 91 -5.45 25.23 -0.95
CA LYS A 91 -4.62 26.32 -1.49
C LYS A 91 -4.97 27.71 -0.94
N ASP A 92 -6.22 27.91 -0.55
CA ASP A 92 -6.74 29.20 -0.05
C ASP A 92 -6.81 29.24 1.50
N VAL A 93 -6.25 28.22 2.17
CA VAL A 93 -6.25 28.15 3.64
C VAL A 93 -5.12 29.02 4.21
N PRO A 94 -5.41 29.98 5.10
CA PRO A 94 -4.39 30.86 5.68
C PRO A 94 -3.26 30.10 6.38
N GLY A 95 -2.03 30.47 6.05
CA GLY A 95 -0.81 29.89 6.64
C GLY A 95 -0.39 28.53 6.07
N VAL A 96 -1.15 27.96 5.12
CA VAL A 96 -0.72 26.75 4.39
C VAL A 96 0.30 27.15 3.32
N ASP A 97 1.48 26.53 3.36
CA ASP A 97 2.46 26.55 2.27
C ASP A 97 2.55 25.12 1.71
N TYR A 98 2.48 24.96 0.39
CA TYR A 98 2.57 23.64 -0.22
C TYR A 98 3.54 23.60 -1.40
N ARG A 99 4.16 22.43 -1.57
CA ARG A 99 5.02 22.12 -2.72
C ARG A 99 4.56 20.81 -3.33
N VAL A 100 4.73 20.66 -4.64
CA VAL A 100 4.35 19.44 -5.36
C VAL A 100 5.57 18.89 -6.09
N ARG A 101 5.78 17.59 -5.97
CA ARG A 101 6.79 16.85 -6.72
C ARG A 101 6.16 15.63 -7.35
N GLU A 102 6.56 15.36 -8.57
CA GLU A 102 6.23 14.11 -9.23
C GLU A 102 7.33 13.08 -8.99
N GLU A 103 6.94 11.82 -8.79
CA GLU A 103 7.86 10.71 -8.56
C GLU A 103 7.45 9.49 -9.39
N THR A 104 8.28 9.14 -10.37
CA THR A 104 8.00 8.05 -11.31
C THR A 104 7.99 6.68 -10.66
N ARG A 105 8.68 6.52 -9.52
CA ARG A 105 8.65 5.29 -8.71
C ARG A 105 7.35 5.11 -7.93
N MET A 106 6.44 6.08 -7.92
CA MET A 106 5.11 6.01 -7.29
C MET A 106 3.99 5.49 -8.21
N ARG A 107 4.32 5.12 -9.45
CA ARG A 107 3.37 4.50 -10.40
C ARG A 107 2.76 3.20 -9.85
N GLU A 108 1.59 2.81 -10.34
CA GLU A 108 0.96 1.53 -9.95
C GLU A 108 1.82 0.34 -10.40
N GLN A 109 1.58 -0.87 -9.86
CA GLN A 109 2.07 -2.11 -10.45
C GLN A 109 1.75 -2.13 -11.96
N ASP A 110 2.76 -2.37 -12.79
CA ASP A 110 2.55 -2.46 -14.24
C ASP A 110 1.91 -3.82 -14.58
N PHE A 111 0.76 -3.82 -15.27
CA PHE A 111 0.00 -5.02 -15.64
C PHE A 111 0.26 -5.46 -17.10
N GLY A 112 1.43 -5.15 -17.64
CA GLY A 112 1.73 -5.28 -19.07
C GLY A 112 1.38 -4.02 -19.87
N ASN A 113 1.58 -4.08 -21.20
CA ASN A 113 1.40 -2.92 -22.10
C ASN A 113 -0.08 -2.64 -22.38
N PHE A 114 -0.71 -3.52 -23.17
CA PHE A 114 -2.15 -3.53 -23.44
C PHE A 114 -2.68 -4.89 -23.02
N GLN A 115 -3.87 -4.92 -22.42
CA GLN A 115 -4.51 -6.18 -22.04
C GLN A 115 -4.95 -6.94 -23.30
N SER A 116 -4.64 -8.24 -23.34
CA SER A 116 -4.97 -9.12 -24.45
C SER A 116 -6.47 -9.47 -24.52
N THR A 117 -6.81 -10.60 -25.14
CA THR A 117 -8.20 -11.08 -25.22
C THR A 117 -8.78 -11.29 -23.81
N PRO A 118 -10.13 -11.27 -23.67
CA PRO A 118 -10.77 -11.51 -22.38
C PRO A 118 -10.27 -12.79 -21.72
N GLU A 119 -10.15 -13.88 -22.50
CA GLU A 119 -9.84 -15.23 -22.01
C GLU A 119 -8.40 -15.32 -21.49
N GLU A 120 -7.43 -14.74 -22.21
CA GLU A 120 -6.04 -14.69 -21.73
C GLU A 120 -5.92 -13.85 -20.46
N THR A 121 -6.66 -12.74 -20.41
CA THR A 121 -6.69 -11.87 -19.24
C THR A 121 -7.26 -12.64 -18.05
N GLU A 122 -8.37 -13.35 -18.25
CA GLU A 122 -9.05 -14.17 -17.25
C GLU A 122 -8.12 -15.21 -16.62
N GLN A 123 -7.45 -16.01 -17.46
CA GLN A 123 -6.50 -17.03 -17.01
C GLN A 123 -5.36 -16.44 -16.17
N ILE A 124 -4.85 -15.27 -16.54
CA ILE A 124 -3.82 -14.57 -15.76
C ILE A 124 -4.36 -14.17 -14.39
N TRP A 125 -5.60 -13.68 -14.30
CA TRP A 125 -6.22 -13.30 -13.03
C TRP A 125 -6.51 -14.51 -12.14
N GLU A 126 -6.98 -15.63 -12.69
CA GLU A 126 -7.15 -16.89 -11.95
C GLU A 126 -5.83 -17.39 -11.37
N GLN A 127 -4.78 -17.42 -12.19
CA GLN A 127 -3.44 -17.82 -11.75
C GLN A 127 -2.91 -16.89 -10.67
N ARG A 128 -3.09 -15.58 -10.84
CA ARG A 128 -2.70 -14.57 -9.85
C ARG A 128 -3.43 -14.75 -8.53
N ALA A 129 -4.74 -15.03 -8.57
CA ALA A 129 -5.56 -15.24 -7.38
C ALA A 129 -5.08 -16.46 -6.57
N HIS A 130 -4.73 -17.56 -7.23
CA HIS A 130 -4.20 -18.75 -6.57
C HIS A 130 -2.73 -18.60 -6.11
N TYR A 131 -1.91 -17.91 -6.88
CA TYR A 131 -0.47 -17.77 -6.58
C TYR A 131 -0.19 -16.75 -5.46
N GLY A 132 -1.03 -15.72 -5.34
CA GLY A 132 -0.84 -14.60 -4.43
C GLY A 132 -0.28 -13.35 -5.13
N HIS A 133 -0.69 -12.18 -4.66
CA HIS A 133 -0.41 -10.91 -5.32
C HIS A 133 1.07 -10.50 -5.27
N PHE A 134 1.81 -10.89 -4.23
CA PHE A 134 3.13 -10.35 -3.94
C PHE A 134 4.18 -10.87 -4.90
N PHE A 135 4.20 -12.20 -5.12
CA PHE A 135 5.21 -12.86 -5.93
C PHE A 135 4.75 -13.16 -7.37
N PHE A 136 3.45 -13.13 -7.66
CA PHE A 136 2.97 -13.38 -9.02
C PHE A 136 3.45 -12.28 -9.97
N ARG A 137 4.20 -12.68 -11.00
CA ARG A 137 4.68 -11.78 -12.05
C ARG A 137 3.73 -11.83 -13.24
N ILE A 138 3.06 -10.71 -13.48
CA ILE A 138 2.17 -10.56 -14.64
C ILE A 138 3.01 -10.56 -15.93
N PRO A 139 2.58 -11.24 -17.01
CA PRO A 139 3.28 -11.19 -18.29
C PRO A 139 3.54 -9.76 -18.77
N HIS A 140 4.80 -9.48 -19.14
CA HIS A 140 5.28 -8.13 -19.53
C HIS A 140 5.03 -7.02 -18.49
N GLY A 141 4.71 -7.37 -17.24
CA GLY A 141 4.42 -6.47 -16.14
C GLY A 141 5.36 -6.63 -14.94
N GLU A 142 4.90 -6.15 -13.80
CA GLU A 142 5.57 -6.21 -12.50
C GLU A 142 4.87 -7.24 -11.58
N SER A 143 5.62 -7.84 -10.67
CA SER A 143 5.13 -8.43 -9.42
C SER A 143 5.12 -7.35 -8.31
N ALA A 144 4.40 -7.56 -7.21
CA ALA A 144 4.48 -6.60 -6.10
C ALA A 144 5.87 -6.58 -5.43
N ALA A 145 6.64 -7.67 -5.56
CA ALA A 145 8.05 -7.70 -5.18
C ALA A 145 8.91 -6.71 -6.00
N ASP A 146 8.66 -6.54 -7.30
CA ASP A 146 9.36 -5.50 -8.09
C ASP A 146 8.98 -4.08 -7.62
N VAL A 147 7.70 -3.90 -7.29
CA VAL A 147 7.20 -2.64 -6.70
C VAL A 147 7.92 -2.36 -5.37
N TYR A 148 8.16 -3.39 -4.56
CA TYR A 148 8.88 -3.29 -3.28
C TYR A 148 10.31 -2.78 -3.45
N ASP A 149 11.02 -3.23 -4.48
CA ASP A 149 12.40 -2.80 -4.76
C ASP A 149 12.47 -1.33 -5.18
N ARG A 150 11.58 -0.87 -6.07
CA ARG A 150 11.55 0.57 -6.43
C ARG A 150 11.10 1.44 -5.26
N ILE A 151 10.21 0.95 -4.39
CA ILE A 151 9.85 1.63 -3.15
C ILE A 151 11.03 1.71 -2.18
N ALA A 152 11.87 0.68 -2.09
CA ALA A 152 13.08 0.72 -1.26
C ALA A 152 13.98 1.90 -1.66
N SER A 153 14.24 2.05 -2.96
CA SER A 153 15.02 3.20 -3.48
C SER A 153 14.33 4.55 -3.23
N PHE A 154 12.99 4.60 -3.30
CA PHE A 154 12.23 5.81 -3.01
C PHE A 154 12.35 6.22 -1.54
N ASN A 155 12.24 5.25 -0.63
CA ASN A 155 12.40 5.45 0.79
C ASN A 155 13.79 5.99 1.14
N GLU A 156 14.86 5.50 0.51
CA GLU A 156 16.20 6.07 0.68
C GLU A 156 16.26 7.55 0.30
N SER A 157 15.68 7.93 -0.84
CA SER A 157 15.59 9.33 -1.25
C SER A 157 14.75 10.18 -0.29
N LEU A 158 13.63 9.66 0.22
CA LEU A 158 12.84 10.34 1.25
C LEU A 158 13.63 10.52 2.54
N TYR A 159 14.30 9.47 3.03
CA TYR A 159 15.08 9.52 4.27
C TYR A 159 16.24 10.51 4.19
N ARG A 160 16.87 10.66 3.02
CA ARG A 160 17.87 11.71 2.77
C ARG A 160 17.26 13.10 2.82
N GLN A 161 16.11 13.31 2.18
CA GLN A 161 15.42 14.61 2.23
C GLN A 161 14.96 14.98 3.63
N PHE A 162 14.58 13.99 4.43
CA PHE A 162 14.22 14.20 5.82
C PHE A 162 15.39 14.64 6.70
N GLN A 163 16.65 14.58 6.24
CA GLN A 163 17.77 15.19 6.96
C GLN A 163 17.82 16.71 6.79
N ASN A 164 17.01 17.28 5.89
CA ASN A 164 16.89 18.72 5.73
C ASN A 164 15.88 19.27 6.73
N ASP A 165 16.34 20.17 7.60
CA ASP A 165 15.54 20.86 8.60
C ASP A 165 14.34 21.64 8.02
N SER A 166 14.41 22.02 6.75
CA SER A 166 13.33 22.72 6.04
C SER A 166 12.29 21.81 5.39
N PHE A 167 12.37 20.49 5.60
CA PHE A 167 11.37 19.57 5.04
C PHE A 167 9.98 19.85 5.66
N PRO A 168 8.90 19.95 4.85
CA PRO A 168 7.56 20.27 5.36
C PRO A 168 7.03 19.33 6.43
N ASN A 169 6.18 19.86 7.32
CA ASN A 169 5.65 19.14 8.47
C ASN A 169 4.67 18.00 8.08
N VAL A 170 4.00 18.14 6.95
CA VAL A 170 3.07 17.15 6.39
C VAL A 170 3.59 16.67 5.04
N LEU A 171 3.73 15.36 4.86
CA LEU A 171 4.01 14.72 3.56
C LEU A 171 2.74 14.03 3.08
N VAL A 172 2.28 14.32 1.87
CA VAL A 172 1.14 13.66 1.23
C VAL A 172 1.62 12.87 0.03
N LEU A 173 1.36 11.56 0.00
CA LEU A 173 1.70 10.64 -1.07
C LEU A 173 0.43 10.26 -1.84
N VAL A 174 0.24 10.84 -3.03
CA VAL A 174 -0.91 10.57 -3.92
C VAL A 174 -0.53 9.49 -4.92
N THR A 175 -1.12 8.30 -4.79
CA THR A 175 -0.64 7.07 -5.43
C THR A 175 -1.79 6.09 -5.69
N HIS A 176 -1.49 4.79 -5.72
CA HIS A 176 -2.36 3.70 -6.12
C HIS A 176 -2.46 2.61 -5.04
N GLY A 177 -3.30 1.59 -5.28
CA GLY A 177 -3.67 0.61 -4.27
C GLY A 177 -2.54 -0.35 -3.91
N ILE A 178 -1.94 -1.01 -4.91
CA ILE A 178 -0.81 -1.93 -4.67
C ILE A 178 0.38 -1.14 -4.14
N TRP A 179 0.72 -0.03 -4.79
CA TRP A 179 1.85 0.80 -4.35
C TRP A 179 1.74 1.22 -2.88
N ALA A 180 0.58 1.71 -2.43
CA ALA A 180 0.40 2.13 -1.03
C ALA A 180 0.54 0.96 -0.04
N ARG A 181 -0.01 -0.22 -0.35
CA ARG A 181 0.15 -1.42 0.48
C ARG A 181 1.62 -1.87 0.56
N VAL A 182 2.32 -1.90 -0.57
CA VAL A 182 3.76 -2.27 -0.61
C VAL A 182 4.62 -1.22 0.09
N PHE A 183 4.27 0.07 0.00
CA PHE A 183 4.95 1.13 0.75
C PHE A 183 4.86 0.89 2.25
N LEU A 184 3.66 0.59 2.75
CA LEU A 184 3.45 0.31 4.17
C LEU A 184 4.19 -0.96 4.61
N MET A 185 4.13 -2.03 3.80
CA MET A 185 4.91 -3.25 4.03
C MET A 185 6.41 -2.93 4.15
N LYS A 186 6.99 -2.21 3.18
CA LYS A 186 8.41 -1.82 3.21
C LYS A 186 8.74 -0.93 4.40
N TRP A 187 7.87 0.01 4.73
CA TRP A 187 8.09 0.99 5.78
C TRP A 187 8.09 0.36 7.17
N PHE A 188 7.10 -0.49 7.43
CA PHE A 188 6.91 -1.15 8.72
C PHE A 188 7.58 -2.53 8.81
N ARG A 189 8.26 -2.96 7.74
CA ARG A 189 8.93 -4.26 7.63
C ARG A 189 7.99 -5.43 7.90
N TRP A 190 6.77 -5.32 7.37
CA TRP A 190 5.80 -6.42 7.43
C TRP A 190 6.27 -7.59 6.58
N SER A 191 5.88 -8.79 6.98
CA SER A 191 6.10 -9.99 6.17
C SER A 191 5.19 -9.96 4.93
N TYR A 192 5.45 -10.83 3.96
CA TYR A 192 4.64 -10.85 2.75
C TYR A 192 3.23 -11.41 3.05
N GLU A 193 3.09 -12.32 4.02
CA GLU A 193 1.81 -12.87 4.48
C GLU A 193 0.92 -11.77 5.05
N GLU A 194 1.51 -10.88 5.86
CA GLU A 194 0.80 -9.71 6.36
C GLU A 194 0.32 -8.82 5.20
N PHE A 195 1.11 -8.64 4.15
CA PHE A 195 0.70 -7.91 2.94
C PHE A 195 -0.45 -8.61 2.19
N GLU A 196 -0.39 -9.93 2.01
CA GLU A 196 -1.44 -10.71 1.33
C GLU A 196 -2.76 -10.70 2.10
N SER A 197 -2.70 -10.57 3.43
CA SER A 197 -3.89 -10.45 4.26
C SER A 197 -4.65 -9.13 4.05
N LEU A 198 -4.01 -8.09 3.48
CA LEU A 198 -4.59 -6.77 3.32
C LEU A 198 -5.59 -6.71 2.16
N ARG A 199 -6.74 -6.11 2.44
CA ARG A 199 -7.73 -5.75 1.42
C ARG A 199 -7.36 -4.49 0.66
N ASN A 200 -8.05 -4.22 -0.44
CA ASN A 200 -7.82 -3.01 -1.23
C ASN A 200 -8.13 -1.72 -0.44
N ILE A 201 -7.34 -0.68 -0.68
CA ILE A 201 -7.49 0.62 -0.04
C ILE A 201 -8.61 1.39 -0.74
N PRO A 202 -9.62 1.92 -0.02
CA PRO A 202 -10.68 2.74 -0.62
C PRO A 202 -10.15 4.00 -1.34
N HIS A 203 -10.88 4.42 -2.37
CA HIS A 203 -10.57 5.63 -3.14
C HIS A 203 -10.56 6.88 -2.25
N CYS A 204 -9.54 7.73 -2.43
CA CYS A 204 -9.41 9.02 -1.75
C CYS A 204 -9.46 8.97 -0.20
N GLN A 205 -9.25 7.81 0.41
CA GLN A 205 -9.12 7.69 1.86
C GLN A 205 -7.67 7.97 2.30
N PHE A 206 -7.49 8.80 3.32
CA PHE A 206 -6.18 9.03 3.92
C PHE A 206 -5.77 7.89 4.87
N LEU A 207 -4.62 7.28 4.59
CA LEU A 207 -3.90 6.45 5.54
C LEU A 207 -2.89 7.33 6.28
N VAL A 208 -3.07 7.48 7.59
CA VAL A 208 -2.34 8.45 8.40
C VAL A 208 -1.21 7.77 9.16
N MET A 209 0.02 8.13 8.86
CA MET A 209 1.21 7.77 9.65
C MET A 209 1.65 8.98 10.47
N LYS A 210 1.64 8.84 11.80
CA LYS A 210 2.02 9.92 12.72
C LYS A 210 3.35 9.62 13.39
N GLN A 211 4.24 10.61 13.41
CA GLN A 211 5.50 10.53 14.14
C GLN A 211 5.24 10.49 15.66
N VAL A 212 5.97 9.62 16.37
CA VAL A 212 5.95 9.50 17.83
C VAL A 212 7.28 9.97 18.43
N ALA A 213 7.39 10.05 19.77
CA ALA A 213 8.50 10.69 20.48
C ALA A 213 9.91 10.24 20.05
N ASN A 214 10.09 8.97 19.65
CA ASN A 214 11.37 8.42 19.19
C ASN A 214 11.68 8.69 17.69
N LYS A 215 10.94 9.61 17.05
CA LYS A 215 10.99 9.90 15.60
C LYS A 215 10.60 8.73 14.68
N ALA A 216 10.09 7.63 15.22
CA ALA A 216 9.44 6.57 14.44
C ALA A 216 8.01 6.98 14.08
N TYR A 217 7.39 6.24 13.16
CA TYR A 217 6.00 6.45 12.76
C TYR A 217 5.13 5.32 13.28
N LYS A 218 3.88 5.65 13.61
CA LYS A 218 2.81 4.69 13.85
C LYS A 218 1.70 4.93 12.84
N LEU A 219 1.25 3.87 12.17
CA LEU A 219 0.04 3.91 11.35
C LEU A 219 -1.17 4.06 12.28
N LYS A 220 -1.96 5.11 12.06
CA LYS A 220 -3.15 5.46 12.85
C LYS A 220 -4.43 4.96 12.20
N THR A 221 -4.47 4.91 10.87
CA THR A 221 -5.62 4.36 10.14
C THR A 221 -5.53 2.83 10.16
N PRO A 222 -6.54 2.11 10.68
CA PRO A 222 -6.57 0.65 10.60
C PRO A 222 -6.71 0.23 9.13
N LEU A 223 -5.95 -0.78 8.72
CA LEU A 223 -6.12 -1.43 7.44
C LEU A 223 -7.13 -2.56 7.59
N ARG A 224 -7.97 -2.74 6.57
CA ARG A 224 -8.90 -3.87 6.53
C ARG A 224 -8.15 -5.11 6.08
N LYS A 225 -8.30 -6.22 6.81
CA LYS A 225 -7.78 -7.51 6.41
C LYS A 225 -8.89 -8.44 5.99
N TRP A 226 -8.53 -9.47 5.24
CA TRP A 226 -9.43 -10.58 4.99
C TRP A 226 -9.79 -11.25 6.31
N ASP A 227 -8.82 -11.54 7.18
CA ASP A 227 -9.02 -12.19 8.49
C ASP A 227 -10.06 -11.52 9.40
N ASP A 228 -10.34 -10.23 9.22
CA ASP A 228 -11.32 -9.48 10.01
C ASP A 228 -12.77 -9.74 9.57
N LEU A 229 -12.97 -10.36 8.40
CA LEU A 229 -14.29 -10.64 7.82
C LEU A 229 -14.80 -12.04 8.19
N PRO A 230 -16.05 -12.15 8.67
CA PRO A 230 -16.74 -13.44 8.78
C PRO A 230 -16.72 -14.20 7.46
N ASP A 231 -16.63 -15.53 7.50
CA ASP A 231 -16.59 -16.36 6.29
C ASP A 231 -17.83 -16.19 5.39
N SER A 232 -18.98 -15.78 5.96
CA SER A 232 -20.20 -15.44 5.22
C SER A 232 -20.05 -14.21 4.32
N ASP A 233 -19.20 -13.27 4.73
CA ASP A 233 -19.09 -11.95 4.12
C ASP A 233 -17.91 -11.87 3.14
N VAL A 234 -17.05 -12.90 3.13
CA VAL A 234 -15.92 -13.02 2.21
C VAL A 234 -16.40 -13.01 0.78
N ASP A 235 -17.48 -13.74 0.49
CA ASP A 235 -18.00 -13.87 -0.88
C ASP A 235 -18.41 -12.51 -1.44
N ASP A 236 -19.15 -11.72 -0.66
CA ASP A 236 -19.61 -10.38 -1.05
C ASP A 236 -18.45 -9.38 -1.17
N GLU A 237 -17.46 -9.44 -0.27
CA GLU A 237 -16.33 -8.51 -0.30
C GLU A 237 -15.30 -8.86 -1.37
N VAL A 238 -15.08 -10.15 -1.67
CA VAL A 238 -14.31 -10.60 -2.84
C VAL A 238 -15.03 -10.18 -4.11
N ALA A 239 -16.34 -10.41 -4.19
CA ALA A 239 -17.14 -9.95 -5.32
C ALA A 239 -17.00 -8.44 -5.51
N LYS A 240 -17.09 -7.61 -4.45
CA LYS A 240 -16.90 -6.15 -4.55
C LYS A 240 -15.49 -5.75 -4.95
N GLU A 241 -14.45 -6.35 -4.38
CA GLU A 241 -13.06 -6.03 -4.66
C GLU A 241 -12.69 -6.44 -6.10
N PHE A 242 -13.11 -7.63 -6.52
CA PHE A 242 -12.94 -8.12 -7.89
C PHE A 242 -13.80 -7.34 -8.89
N THR A 243 -15.04 -6.98 -8.55
CA THR A 243 -15.88 -6.07 -9.34
C THR A 243 -15.16 -4.72 -9.54
N GLN A 244 -14.62 -4.12 -8.49
CA GLN A 244 -13.81 -2.89 -8.60
C GLN A 244 -12.52 -3.08 -9.41
N GLU A 245 -12.03 -4.33 -9.51
CA GLU A 245 -10.94 -4.72 -10.38
C GLU A 245 -11.39 -5.16 -11.78
N VAL A 246 -12.66 -5.42 -12.09
CA VAL A 246 -13.06 -6.13 -13.33
C VAL A 246 -14.37 -5.68 -14.03
N THR A 247 -15.40 -5.12 -13.38
CA THR A 247 -16.73 -4.95 -14.03
C THR A 247 -16.76 -4.08 -15.31
N PHE A 248 -17.75 -4.25 -16.20
CA PHE A 248 -17.89 -5.27 -17.26
C PHE A 248 -18.88 -4.74 -18.33
N ASN A 249 -18.49 -4.86 -19.60
CA ASN A 249 -19.27 -4.82 -20.85
C ASN A 249 -20.79 -4.53 -20.78
N THR A 250 -21.23 -3.33 -21.19
CA THR A 250 -22.28 -3.20 -22.24
C THR A 250 -22.46 -1.76 -22.73
N LYS A 251 -22.06 -1.50 -23.98
CA LYS A 251 -22.90 -0.80 -24.95
C LYS A 251 -22.69 -1.45 -26.33
N GLY A 252 -23.49 -2.49 -26.59
CA GLY A 252 -23.73 -3.06 -27.91
C GLY A 252 -22.71 -4.10 -28.39
N ASN A 253 -23.18 -5.35 -28.51
CA ASN A 253 -22.60 -6.50 -29.23
C ASN A 253 -21.66 -7.46 -28.48
N MET A 254 -22.16 -8.11 -27.42
CA MET A 254 -21.92 -9.55 -27.22
C MET A 254 -23.23 -10.20 -26.73
N ASN A 255 -23.60 -11.33 -27.35
CA ASN A 255 -24.91 -11.98 -27.20
C ASN A 255 -24.94 -13.07 -26.11
N ASN A 256 -23.89 -13.25 -25.30
CA ASN A 256 -23.86 -14.30 -24.28
C ASN A 256 -23.28 -13.80 -22.94
N PRO A 257 -24.01 -13.91 -21.82
CA PRO A 257 -23.51 -13.56 -20.47
C PRO A 257 -22.45 -14.52 -19.89
N GLU A 258 -22.07 -15.57 -20.61
CA GLU A 258 -21.08 -16.60 -20.19
C GLU A 258 -19.66 -16.37 -20.74
N ASP A 259 -19.39 -15.30 -21.48
CA ASP A 259 -18.13 -15.14 -22.25
C ASP A 259 -16.90 -14.69 -21.41
N LEU A 260 -17.04 -14.59 -20.09
CA LEU A 260 -15.96 -14.58 -19.10
C LEU A 260 -16.55 -15.25 -17.85
N ASP A 261 -16.07 -16.42 -17.43
CA ASP A 261 -16.47 -17.07 -16.19
C ASP A 261 -15.89 -16.29 -14.99
N ILE A 262 -16.35 -15.05 -14.78
CA ILE A 262 -16.02 -14.25 -13.60
C ILE A 262 -16.29 -15.06 -12.31
N ALA A 263 -17.24 -16.00 -12.34
CA ALA A 263 -17.50 -16.88 -11.22
C ALA A 263 -16.36 -17.87 -10.97
N SER A 264 -15.60 -18.34 -11.95
CA SER A 264 -14.38 -19.12 -11.72
C SER A 264 -13.28 -18.29 -11.06
N ILE A 265 -13.06 -17.03 -11.47
CA ILE A 265 -12.06 -16.18 -10.79
C ILE A 265 -12.49 -15.84 -9.36
N LEU A 266 -13.75 -15.48 -9.15
CA LEU A 266 -14.27 -15.22 -7.81
C LEU A 266 -14.15 -16.45 -6.91
N ARG A 267 -14.45 -17.65 -7.44
CA ARG A 267 -14.25 -18.93 -6.73
C ARG A 267 -12.77 -19.16 -6.42
N ALA A 268 -11.89 -18.98 -7.41
CA ALA A 268 -10.44 -19.09 -7.26
C ALA A 268 -9.89 -18.20 -6.15
N GLN A 269 -10.26 -16.91 -6.15
CA GLN A 269 -9.81 -15.95 -5.15
C GLN A 269 -10.40 -16.26 -3.77
N ARG A 270 -11.67 -16.66 -3.70
CA ARG A 270 -12.30 -17.15 -2.46
C ARG A 270 -11.56 -18.35 -1.89
N ASP A 271 -11.32 -19.37 -2.70
CA ASP A 271 -10.68 -20.61 -2.28
C ASP A 271 -9.24 -20.34 -1.84
N ALA A 272 -8.50 -19.50 -2.56
CA ALA A 272 -7.17 -19.05 -2.18
C ALA A 272 -7.19 -18.29 -0.84
N ILE A 273 -8.14 -17.37 -0.60
CA ILE A 273 -8.27 -16.66 0.67
C ILE A 273 -8.55 -17.65 1.81
N LYS A 274 -9.49 -18.59 1.63
CA LYS A 274 -9.83 -19.59 2.64
C LYS A 274 -8.66 -20.54 2.93
N GLU A 275 -7.97 -21.00 1.89
CA GLU A 275 -6.81 -21.87 2.00
C GLU A 275 -5.66 -21.17 2.73
N ASN A 276 -5.36 -19.92 2.36
CA ASN A 276 -4.34 -19.12 3.02
C ASN A 276 -4.68 -18.85 4.48
N ARG A 277 -5.94 -18.50 4.82
CA ARG A 277 -6.39 -18.39 6.22
C ARG A 277 -6.12 -19.66 7.01
N LYS A 278 -6.46 -20.82 6.44
CA LYS A 278 -6.25 -22.12 7.09
C LYS A 278 -4.76 -22.40 7.29
N LYS A 279 -3.94 -22.22 6.25
CA LYS A 279 -2.48 -22.38 6.32
C LYS A 279 -1.85 -21.44 7.34
N ASP A 280 -2.26 -20.17 7.37
CA ASP A 280 -1.76 -19.17 8.30
C ASP A 280 -2.19 -19.46 9.74
N GLN A 281 -3.40 -19.97 9.95
CA GLN A 281 -3.84 -20.45 11.27
C GLN A 281 -3.03 -21.67 11.71
N GLU A 282 -2.78 -22.63 10.82
CA GLU A 282 -1.93 -23.79 11.10
C GLU A 282 -0.50 -23.35 11.43
N LEU A 283 0.10 -22.45 10.65
CA LEU A 283 1.41 -21.85 10.89
C LEU A 283 1.46 -21.08 12.22
N LYS A 284 0.47 -20.24 12.52
CA LYS A 284 0.34 -19.54 13.81
C LYS A 284 0.21 -20.53 14.97
N ASN A 285 -0.51 -21.63 14.78
CA ASN A 285 -0.65 -22.67 15.81
C ASN A 285 0.65 -23.44 16.00
N ILE A 286 1.35 -23.82 14.92
CA ILE A 286 2.66 -24.46 14.97
C ILE A 286 3.67 -23.53 15.65
N TYR A 287 3.68 -22.25 15.29
CA TYR A 287 4.54 -21.24 15.91
C TYR A 287 4.19 -21.02 17.39
N ARG A 288 2.90 -20.96 17.74
CA ARG A 288 2.48 -20.86 19.14
C ARG A 288 2.87 -22.10 19.92
N GLN A 289 2.72 -23.29 19.35
CA GLN A 289 3.14 -24.54 19.98
C GLN A 289 4.66 -24.62 20.14
N SER A 290 5.43 -24.18 19.15
CA SER A 290 6.89 -24.13 19.25
C SER A 290 7.35 -23.07 20.25
N MET A 291 6.70 -21.90 20.29
CA MET A 291 6.96 -20.85 21.27
C MET A 291 6.49 -21.20 22.68
N CYS A 292 5.38 -21.92 22.85
CA CYS A 292 4.97 -22.47 24.14
C CYS A 292 5.99 -23.51 24.62
N LYS A 293 6.47 -24.41 23.75
CA LYS A 293 7.58 -25.32 24.09
C LYS A 293 8.86 -24.56 24.44
N TYR A 294 9.15 -23.46 23.74
CA TYR A 294 10.30 -22.60 24.01
C TYR A 294 10.18 -21.84 25.34
N LEU A 295 8.99 -21.31 25.66
CA LEU A 295 8.68 -20.59 26.91
C LEU A 295 8.56 -21.53 28.12
N ASP A 296 8.07 -22.75 27.93
CA ASP A 296 8.11 -23.82 28.93
C ASP A 296 9.57 -24.23 29.23
N CYS A 297 10.45 -24.17 28.23
CA CYS A 297 11.89 -24.37 28.39
C CYS A 297 12.60 -23.16 29.03
N HIS A 298 12.06 -21.95 28.86
CA HIS A 298 12.67 -20.70 29.27
C HIS A 298 11.67 -19.76 29.98
N LYS A 299 11.39 -20.03 31.26
CA LYS A 299 10.76 -19.03 32.14
C LYS A 299 11.74 -17.90 32.43
N ILE A 300 11.53 -16.70 31.86
CA ILE A 300 11.72 -15.37 32.48
C ILE A 300 11.12 -14.26 31.58
N VAL A 301 10.21 -13.49 32.22
CA VAL A 301 9.78 -12.07 32.11
C VAL A 301 10.01 -11.28 30.81
N GLY A 302 8.92 -10.66 30.31
CA GLY A 302 8.98 -9.28 29.79
C GLY A 302 8.20 -8.99 28.50
N ASP A 303 7.00 -8.43 28.69
CA ASP A 303 6.10 -7.67 27.81
C ASP A 303 6.69 -7.09 26.50
N ASN A 304 5.96 -7.17 25.36
CA ASN A 304 6.35 -6.50 24.12
C ASN A 304 5.17 -5.92 23.32
N SER A 305 5.13 -4.58 23.27
CA SER A 305 4.40 -3.79 22.29
C SER A 305 5.30 -3.48 21.08
N VAL A 306 4.76 -3.55 19.86
CA VAL A 306 5.55 -3.45 18.62
C VAL A 306 5.92 -1.99 18.33
N PHE A 307 7.21 -1.68 18.46
CA PHE A 307 7.85 -0.47 17.95
C PHE A 307 8.75 -0.81 16.75
N ASN A 308 9.12 0.21 15.96
CA ASN A 308 10.10 0.05 14.89
C ASN A 308 11.42 -0.43 15.50
N SER A 309 11.82 -1.67 15.22
CA SER A 309 13.00 -2.30 15.83
C SER A 309 14.26 -1.53 15.42
N ARG A 310 14.77 -0.74 16.36
CA ARG A 310 16.13 -0.25 16.39
C ARG A 310 16.88 -1.08 17.41
N GLU A 311 17.48 -2.18 16.98
CA GLU A 311 18.67 -2.69 17.65
C GLU A 311 19.72 -3.02 16.58
N ASN A 312 20.85 -2.33 16.71
CA ASN A 312 22.07 -2.58 15.96
C ASN A 312 22.55 -4.00 16.29
N VAL A 313 22.90 -4.79 15.26
CA VAL A 313 23.67 -6.02 15.46
C VAL A 313 25.13 -5.62 15.70
N PRO A 314 25.75 -5.87 16.87
CA PRO A 314 27.20 -5.79 16.99
C PRO A 314 27.79 -7.11 16.50
N LEU A 315 28.55 -7.04 15.40
CA LEU A 315 29.51 -8.07 15.03
C LEU A 315 30.56 -8.21 16.13
N TYR A 316 30.51 -9.27 16.94
CA TYR A 316 31.68 -9.77 17.69
C TYR A 316 31.56 -11.28 17.91
N LEU A 317 32.21 -12.04 17.03
CA LEU A 317 32.71 -13.38 17.36
C LEU A 317 33.92 -13.20 18.27
N LYS A 318 33.77 -13.51 19.56
CA LYS A 318 34.91 -13.92 20.40
C LYS A 318 34.94 -15.45 20.40
N SER A 319 35.87 -16.02 19.64
CA SER A 319 36.34 -17.39 19.86
C SER A 319 37.48 -17.32 20.87
N SER A 320 37.23 -17.78 22.09
CA SER A 320 38.26 -18.13 23.06
C SER A 320 38.84 -19.51 22.71
N ASP A 321 40.16 -19.55 22.57
CA ASP A 321 41.09 -20.62 22.94
C ASP A 321 40.67 -22.08 22.74
N GLU A 322 41.32 -22.74 21.77
CA GLU A 322 41.87 -24.08 22.00
C GLU A 322 43.24 -24.22 21.30
N LYS A 323 44.27 -24.43 22.12
CA LYS A 323 45.61 -24.84 21.71
C LYS A 323 45.63 -26.35 21.43
N SER A 324 46.15 -26.76 20.28
CA SER A 324 47.13 -27.85 20.14
C SER A 324 47.59 -27.90 18.66
N LEU A 325 48.87 -27.62 18.37
CA LEU A 325 49.92 -28.59 17.99
C LEU A 325 49.47 -29.47 16.81
N ILE A 326 50.10 -29.38 15.63
CA ILE A 326 51.29 -30.18 15.27
C ILE A 326 52.10 -29.51 14.15
N GLU A 327 53.42 -29.65 14.28
CA GLU A 327 54.52 -29.24 13.39
C GLU A 327 54.56 -30.00 12.05
N LEU A 328 54.78 -29.28 10.94
CA LEU A 328 56.01 -29.30 10.10
C LEU A 328 55.82 -28.41 8.86
#